data_AF-A0A401HVY5-F1
#
_entry.id   AF-A0A401HVY5-F1
#
_cell.length_a   1.000
_cell.length_b   1.000
_cell.length_c   1.000
_cell.angle_alpha   90.00
_cell.angle_beta   90.00
_cell.angle_gamma   90.00
#
_symmetry.space_group_name_H-M   'P 1'
#
loop_
_entity.id
_entity.type
_entity.pdbx_description
1 polymer ?
#
loop_
_entity_poly.entity_id
_entity_poly.type
_entity_poly.pdbx_seq_one_letter_code
_entity_poly.pdbx_strand_id
1 'polypeptide(L)'
;MDKKQAFRIAVQAGKARDFAFMKANKLFKRPKRDKVPYDPFKRSLGLSQVSAEIKRKYNHLCGRSDRRWIARKANKFFVAFYNGNGPQRVYHDTRPSRYAGRG
;
A
#
# COMPACT_ATOMS: atom_id res chain seq x y z
N MET A 1 19.25 44.43 -43.52
CA MET A 1 18.26 43.37 -43.26
C MET A 1 17.21 43.42 -44.36
N ASP A 2 17.07 42.36 -45.14
CA ASP A 2 16.08 42.30 -46.22
C ASP A 2 14.65 42.25 -45.63
N LYS A 3 13.73 43.06 -46.18
CA LYS A 3 12.36 43.22 -45.66
C LYS A 3 11.60 41.88 -45.65
N LYS A 4 11.88 41.01 -46.62
CA LYS A 4 11.31 39.65 -46.70
C LYS A 4 11.79 38.77 -45.55
N GLN A 5 13.04 38.91 -45.15
CA GLN A 5 13.63 38.14 -44.05
C GLN A 5 13.06 38.60 -42.71
N ALA A 6 12.90 39.92 -42.51
CA ALA A 6 12.25 40.47 -41.33
C ALA A 6 10.80 39.98 -41.16
N PHE A 7 10.03 39.92 -42.25
CA PHE A 7 8.67 39.39 -42.23
C PHE A 7 8.61 37.90 -41.86
N ARG A 8 9.49 37.07 -42.41
CA ARG A 8 9.58 35.64 -42.08
C ARG A 8 9.89 35.42 -40.60
N ILE A 9 10.83 36.19 -40.05
CA ILE A 9 11.21 36.13 -38.64
C ILE A 9 10.02 36.52 -37.75
N ALA A 10 9.29 37.58 -38.10
CA ALA A 10 8.12 38.02 -37.34
C ALA A 10 6.99 36.96 -37.33
N VAL A 11 6.70 36.33 -38.47
CA VAL A 11 5.70 35.26 -38.57
C VAL A 11 6.11 34.03 -37.75
N GLN A 12 7.39 33.66 -37.78
CA GLN A 12 7.91 32.53 -37.01
C GLN A 12 7.85 32.81 -35.50
N ALA A 13 8.18 34.03 -35.08
CA ALA A 13 8.09 34.45 -33.69
C ALA A 13 6.63 34.45 -33.18
N GLY A 14 5.67 34.90 -33.99
CA GLY A 14 4.24 34.84 -33.67
C GLY A 14 3.77 33.41 -33.46
N LYS A 15 4.06 32.51 -34.41
CA LYS A 15 3.71 31.08 -34.31
C LYS A 15 4.34 30.40 -33.10
N ALA A 16 5.59 30.73 -32.77
CA ALA A 16 6.28 30.20 -31.61
C ALA A 16 5.65 30.66 -30.29
N ARG A 17 5.23 31.94 -30.22
CA ARG A 17 4.50 32.50 -29.07
C ARG A 17 3.18 31.77 -28.86
N ASP A 18 2.38 31.60 -29.91
CA ASP A 18 1.07 30.95 -29.81
C ASP A 18 1.19 29.49 -29.36
N PHE A 19 2.18 28.77 -29.89
CA PHE A 19 2.48 27.41 -29.48
C PHE A 19 2.90 27.30 -28.01
N ALA A 20 3.69 28.27 -27.52
CA ALA A 20 4.08 28.34 -26.12
C ALA A 20 2.88 28.58 -25.19
N PHE A 21 1.97 29.50 -25.56
CA PHE A 21 0.73 29.74 -24.79
C PHE A 21 -0.18 28.50 -24.74
N MET A 22 -0.32 27.78 -25.86
CA MET A 22 -1.09 26.54 -25.90
C MET A 22 -0.50 25.44 -25.00
N LYS A 23 0.83 25.33 -24.93
CA LYS A 23 1.50 24.35 -24.06
C LYS A 23 1.43 24.72 -22.58
N ALA A 24 1.56 26.00 -22.24
CA ALA A 24 1.49 26.48 -20.86
C ALA A 24 0.16 26.08 -20.19
N ASN A 25 -0.94 26.11 -20.95
CA ASN A 25 -2.28 25.80 -20.44
C ASN A 25 -2.63 24.30 -20.42
N LYS A 26 -1.75 23.40 -20.92
CA LYS A 26 -1.99 21.94 -20.95
C LYS A 26 -1.44 21.16 -19.77
N LEU A 27 -0.70 21.80 -18.85
CA LEU A 27 -0.20 21.12 -17.66
C LEU A 27 -1.33 20.97 -16.64
N PHE A 28 -2.18 19.96 -16.85
CA PHE A 28 -3.10 19.49 -15.82
C PHE A 28 -2.29 19.19 -14.56
N LYS A 29 -2.50 19.99 -13.50
CA LYS A 29 -1.94 19.71 -12.19
C LYS A 29 -2.39 18.30 -11.84
N ARG A 30 -1.44 17.38 -11.65
CA ARG A 30 -1.77 16.01 -11.23
C ARG A 30 -2.66 16.09 -9.99
N PRO A 31 -3.79 15.37 -9.95
CA PRO A 31 -4.60 15.33 -8.75
C PRO A 31 -3.70 14.90 -7.59
N LYS A 32 -3.84 15.57 -6.45
CA LYS A 32 -3.12 15.23 -5.22
C LYS A 32 -3.43 13.75 -4.96
N ARG A 33 -2.40 12.90 -4.96
CA ARG A 33 -2.59 11.48 -4.69
C ARG A 33 -3.14 11.35 -3.27
N ASP A 34 -4.33 10.77 -3.14
CA ASP A 34 -4.90 10.34 -1.86
C ASP A 34 -4.17 9.10 -1.33
N LYS A 35 -2.85 9.21 -1.17
CA LYS A 35 -2.08 8.18 -0.47
C LYS A 35 -2.56 8.18 0.97
N VAL A 36 -3.33 7.16 1.32
CA VAL A 36 -3.61 6.84 2.72
C VAL A 36 -2.25 6.75 3.45
N PRO A 37 -2.04 7.55 4.52
CA PRO A 37 -0.84 7.45 5.33
C PRO A 37 -0.61 6.01 5.79
N TYR A 38 0.65 5.59 5.86
CA TYR A 38 0.98 4.27 6.41
C TYR A 38 0.47 4.20 7.85
N ASP A 39 -0.55 3.36 8.07
CA ASP A 39 -1.09 3.08 9.38
C ASP A 39 -0.39 1.83 9.94
N PRO A 40 0.55 1.99 10.90
CA PRO A 40 1.29 0.87 11.48
C PRO A 40 0.41 -0.04 12.36
N PHE A 41 -0.83 0.37 12.67
CA PHE A 41 -1.74 -0.39 13.54
C PHE A 41 -2.82 -1.16 12.74
N LYS A 42 -3.06 -0.84 11.47
CA LYS A 42 -4.09 -1.49 10.63
C LYS A 42 -3.63 -2.63 9.73
N ARG A 43 -2.33 -2.88 9.56
CA ARG A 43 -1.86 -3.96 8.67
C ARG A 43 -0.83 -4.84 9.35
N SER A 44 -1.06 -6.14 9.26
CA SER A 44 -0.02 -7.15 9.11
C SER A 44 1.25 -6.57 8.51
N LEU A 45 2.37 -6.74 9.21
CA LEU A 45 3.66 -6.34 8.66
C LEU A 45 3.85 -7.05 7.32
N GLY A 46 4.32 -6.31 6.32
CA GLY A 46 4.74 -6.91 5.06
C GLY A 46 5.84 -7.94 5.32
N LEU A 47 5.96 -8.98 4.47
CA LEU A 47 6.94 -10.06 4.65
C LEU A 47 8.37 -9.54 4.91
N SER A 48 8.76 -8.45 4.24
CA SER A 48 10.06 -7.79 4.40
C SER A 48 10.26 -7.10 5.75
N GLN A 49 9.18 -6.69 6.44
CA GLN A 49 9.23 -5.98 7.72
C GLN A 49 9.12 -6.90 8.93
N VAL A 50 8.61 -8.13 8.74
CA VAL A 50 8.42 -9.10 9.83
C VAL A 50 9.74 -9.46 10.52
N SER A 51 10.81 -9.72 9.76
CA SER A 51 12.11 -10.10 10.30
C SER A 51 12.75 -8.97 11.12
N ALA A 52 12.69 -7.74 10.62
CA ALA A 52 13.17 -6.55 11.31
C ALA A 52 12.44 -6.33 12.64
N GLU A 53 11.13 -6.49 12.64
CA GLU A 53 10.32 -6.29 13.84
C GLU A 53 10.52 -7.41 14.89
N ILE A 54 10.69 -8.67 14.45
CA ILE A 54 11.05 -9.77 15.36
C ILE A 54 12.39 -9.47 16.04
N LYS A 55 13.39 -9.06 15.25
CA LYS A 55 14.70 -8.73 15.78
C LYS A 55 14.64 -7.55 16.75
N ARG A 56 13.83 -6.53 16.47
CA ARG A 56 13.60 -5.37 17.36
C ARG A 56 12.97 -5.77 18.70
N LYS A 57 12.00 -6.69 18.69
CA LYS A 57 11.25 -7.07 19.90
C LYS A 57 11.99 -8.09 20.78
N TYR A 58 12.73 -9.00 20.16
CA TYR A 58 13.37 -10.13 20.85
C TYR A 58 14.89 -10.04 20.89
N ASN A 59 15.50 -9.00 20.33
CA ASN A 59 16.95 -8.81 20.17
C ASN A 59 17.67 -9.88 19.34
N HIS A 60 16.93 -10.85 18.78
CA HIS A 60 17.41 -11.87 17.86
C HIS A 60 16.26 -12.37 16.97
N LEU A 61 16.59 -13.07 15.88
CA LEU A 61 15.59 -13.74 15.06
C LEU A 61 15.18 -15.05 15.73
N CYS A 62 13.89 -15.21 16.00
CA CYS A 62 13.34 -16.40 16.63
C CYS A 62 12.07 -16.92 15.93
N GLY A 63 11.84 -18.22 16.06
CA GLY A 63 10.74 -18.91 15.43
C GLY A 63 9.37 -18.54 16.01
N ARG A 64 8.29 -19.06 15.42
CA ARG A 64 6.93 -18.89 15.99
C ARG A 64 6.78 -19.62 17.33
N SER A 65 7.35 -20.82 17.44
CA SER A 65 7.27 -21.67 18.63
C SER A 65 7.94 -21.00 19.83
N ASP A 66 9.14 -20.46 19.65
CA ASP A 66 9.89 -19.77 20.70
C ASP A 66 9.12 -18.53 21.18
N ARG A 67 8.58 -17.74 20.24
CA ARG A 67 7.78 -16.56 20.58
C ARG A 67 6.50 -16.90 21.34
N ARG A 68 5.86 -18.03 21.03
CA ARG A 68 4.72 -18.55 21.80
C ARG A 68 5.14 -18.99 23.19
N TRP A 69 6.27 -19.69 23.31
CA TRP A 69 6.81 -20.11 24.60
C TRP A 69 7.14 -18.89 25.49
N ILE A 70 7.79 -17.87 24.94
CA ILE A 70 8.08 -16.61 25.63
C ILE A 70 6.80 -15.90 26.08
N ALA A 71 5.78 -15.83 25.21
CA ALA A 71 4.49 -15.23 25.55
C ALA A 71 3.79 -15.97 26.70
N ARG A 72 3.81 -17.31 26.68
CA ARG A 72 3.28 -18.14 27.77
C ARG A 72 4.05 -17.93 29.08
N LYS A 73 5.38 -17.91 29.04
CA LYS A 73 6.22 -17.67 30.22
C LYS A 73 5.97 -16.28 30.82
N ALA A 74 5.72 -15.28 29.98
CA ALA A 74 5.42 -13.91 30.39
C ALA A 74 3.95 -13.69 30.77
N ASN A 75 3.10 -14.71 30.72
CA ASN A 75 1.64 -14.63 30.89
C ASN A 75 0.98 -13.53 30.01
N LYS A 76 1.49 -13.36 28.78
CA LYS A 76 0.99 -12.39 27.80
C LYS A 76 0.33 -13.10 26.63
N PHE A 77 -0.68 -12.48 26.04
CA PHE A 77 -1.29 -12.97 24.80
C PHE A 77 -0.27 -12.99 23.66
N PHE A 78 -0.26 -14.06 22.88
CA PHE A 78 0.61 -14.18 21.71
C PHE A 78 0.10 -13.25 20.60
N VAL A 79 0.93 -12.27 20.23
CA VAL A 79 0.67 -11.37 19.11
C VAL A 79 1.36 -11.91 17.86
N ALA A 80 0.59 -12.17 16.80
CA ALA A 80 1.14 -12.51 15.49
C ALA A 80 1.62 -11.25 14.76
N PHE A 81 2.74 -11.36 14.06
CA PHE A 81 3.31 -10.26 13.24
C PHE A 81 2.71 -10.19 11.83
N TYR A 82 1.99 -11.24 11.43
CA TYR A 82 1.22 -11.33 10.20
C TYR A 82 -0.28 -11.40 10.55
N ASN A 83 -1.13 -10.80 9.71
CA ASN A 83 -2.57 -10.99 9.79
C ASN A 83 -2.78 -12.41 9.29
N GLY A 84 -3.23 -13.28 10.18
CA GLY A 84 -3.56 -14.67 9.90
C GLY A 84 -4.79 -14.84 9.01
N ASN A 85 -5.06 -13.91 8.09
CA ASN A 85 -5.89 -14.20 6.92
C ASN A 85 -5.06 -15.08 5.97
N GLY A 86 -4.68 -16.27 6.43
CA GLY A 86 -4.56 -17.39 5.51
C GLY A 86 -5.92 -17.61 4.82
N PRO A 87 -6.02 -18.44 3.79
CA PRO A 87 -7.31 -18.77 3.20
C PRO A 87 -8.28 -19.12 4.33
N GLN A 88 -9.36 -18.34 4.44
CA GLN A 88 -10.45 -18.64 5.36
C GLN A 88 -10.86 -20.08 5.05
N ARG A 89 -10.63 -21.00 5.99
CA ARG A 89 -11.20 -22.34 5.86
C ARG A 89 -12.70 -22.13 5.92
N VAL A 90 -13.36 -22.17 4.77
CA VAL A 90 -14.81 -22.16 4.69
C VAL A 90 -15.26 -23.46 5.35
N TYR A 91 -15.65 -23.36 6.62
CA TYR A 91 -16.34 -24.46 7.28
C TYR A 91 -17.73 -24.50 6.67
N HIS A 92 -17.91 -25.33 5.65
CA HIS A 92 -19.24 -25.75 5.25
C HIS A 92 -19.75 -26.67 6.36
N ASP A 93 -20.56 -26.11 7.27
CA ASP A 93 -21.36 -26.90 8.20
C ASP A 93 -22.45 -27.63 7.40
N THR A 94 -22.06 -28.68 6.68
CA THR A 94 -22.99 -29.60 5.99
C THR A 94 -23.42 -30.76 6.88
N ARG A 95 -23.17 -30.68 8.20
CA ARG A 95 -23.64 -31.72 9.13
C ARG A 95 -25.07 -31.38 9.56
N PRO A 96 -26.08 -32.16 9.13
CA PRO A 96 -27.43 -31.97 9.66
C PRO A 96 -27.38 -32.15 11.18
N SER A 97 -27.94 -31.17 11.90
CA SER A 97 -28.14 -31.23 13.34
C SER A 97 -28.89 -32.53 13.67
N ARG A 98 -28.25 -33.43 14.42
CA ARG A 98 -28.85 -34.72 14.85
C ARG A 98 -29.98 -34.54 15.88
N TYR A 99 -30.33 -33.29 16.23
CA TYR A 99 -31.27 -32.96 17.31
C TYR A 99 -32.43 -32.04 16.87
N ALA A 100 -32.74 -31.96 15.58
CA ALA A 100 -33.83 -31.11 15.06
C ALA A 100 -35.23 -31.75 15.12
N GLY A 101 -35.46 -32.74 15.99
CA GLY A 101 -36.69 -33.56 15.94
C GLY A 101 -37.13 -34.21 17.26
N ARG A 102 -36.99 -33.51 18.39
CA ARG A 102 -37.73 -33.87 19.61
C ARG A 102 -38.37 -32.61 20.19
N GLY A 103 -39.59 -32.34 19.74
CA GLY A 103 -40.57 -31.46 20.37
C GLY A 103 -41.90 -32.19 20.35
#